data_AF-A0AAW8W4Z2-F1
#
_entry.id   AF-A0AAW8W4Z2-F1
#
_cell.length_a   1.000
_cell.length_b   1.000
_cell.length_c   1.000
_cell.angle_alpha   90.00
_cell.angle_beta   90.00
_cell.angle_gamma   90.00
#
_symmetry.space_group_name_H-M   'P 1'
#
loop_
_entity.id
_entity.type
_entity.pdbx_description
1 polymer ?
#
loop_
_entity_poly.entity_id
_entity_poly.type
_entity_poly.pdbx_seq_one_letter_code
_entity_poly.pdbx_strand_id
1 'polypeptide(L)' 'MLQLGIVIFAVGFVLTGLATVTFKLRALANKPAWGGLTVPSGIVGVVALIIGVGLIGLTQM' A
#
# COMPACT_ATOMS: atom_id res chain seq x y z
N MET A 1 3.96 -12.23 -16.59
CA MET A 1 3.56 -12.00 -15.19
C MET A 1 4.48 -11.01 -14.48
N LEU A 2 5.78 -10.97 -14.78
CA LEU A 2 6.75 -10.08 -14.12
C LEU A 2 6.37 -8.58 -14.17
N GLN A 3 6.14 -8.02 -15.36
CA GLN A 3 5.79 -6.59 -15.51
C GLN A 3 4.54 -6.21 -14.72
N LEU A 4 3.52 -7.08 -14.75
CA LEU A 4 2.27 -6.89 -13.99
C LEU A 4 2.53 -6.94 -12.48
N GLY A 5 3.39 -7.85 -12.01
CA GLY A 5 3.84 -7.91 -10.62
C GLY A 5 4.56 -6.63 -10.17
N ILE A 6 5.43 -6.07 -11.01
CA ILE A 6 6.14 -4.80 -10.74
C ILE A 6 5.15 -3.64 -10.62
N VAL A 7 4.16 -3.55 -11.52
CA VAL A 7 3.14 -2.50 -11.47
C VAL A 7 2.30 -2.62 -10.20
N ILE A 8 1.82 -3.82 -9.86
CA ILE A 8 1.03 -4.06 -8.65
C ILE A 8 1.83 -3.72 -7.39
N PHE A 9 3.11 -4.12 -7.35
CA PHE A 9 4.01 -3.76 -6.26
C PHE A 9 4.14 -2.25 -6.11
N ALA A 10 4.38 -1.52 -7.20
CA ALA A 10 4.52 -0.07 -7.19
C ALA A 10 3.24 0.63 -6.71
N VAL A 11 2.06 0.19 -7.18
CA VAL A 11 0.77 0.70 -6.71
C VAL A 11 0.59 0.44 -5.20
N GLY A 12 0.90 -0.78 -4.75
CA GLY A 12 0.84 -1.14 -3.33
C GLY A 12 1.73 -0.25 -2.46
N PHE A 13 2.98 -0.05 -2.90
CA PHE A 13 3.93 0.82 -2.22
C PHE A 13 3.42 2.26 -2.09
N VAL A 14 2.88 2.84 -3.17
CA VAL A 14 2.32 4.20 -3.17
C VAL A 14 1.13 4.29 -2.21
N LEU A 15 0.23 3.31 -2.21
CA LEU A 15 -0.95 3.30 -1.33
C LEU A 15 -0.57 3.16 0.14
N THR A 16 0.38 2.29 0.49
CA THR A 16 0.88 2.18 1.87
C THR A 16 1.64 3.44 2.30
N GLY A 17 2.39 4.08 1.38
CA GLY A 17 2.98 5.39 1.59
C GLY A 17 1.92 6.46 1.88
N LEU A 18 0.83 6.49 1.10
CA LEU A 18 -0.30 7.39 1.31
C LEU A 18 -0.98 7.14 2.67
N ALA A 19 -1.12 5.89 3.10
CA ALA A 19 -1.62 5.55 4.43
C ALA A 19 -0.75 6.18 5.53
N THR A 20 0.58 6.14 5.37
CA THR A 20 1.51 6.75 6.32
C THR A 20 1.38 8.28 6.36
N VAL A 21 1.26 8.93 5.20
CA VAL A 21 1.06 10.38 5.12
C VAL A 21 -0.27 10.79 5.74
N THR A 22 -1.36 10.12 5.36
CA THR A 22 -2.71 10.40 5.87
C THR A 22 -2.84 10.13 7.37
N PHE A 23 -2.19 9.08 7.89
CA PHE A 23 -2.08 8.83 9.33
C PHE A 23 -1.49 10.05 10.05
N LYS A 24 -0.33 10.56 9.57
CA LYS A 24 0.35 11.72 10.16
C LYS A 24 -0.50 12.98 10.07
N LEU A 25 -1.09 13.27 8.91
CA LEU A 25 -1.95 14.44 8.71
C LEU A 25 -3.18 14.42 9.64
N ARG A 26 -3.79 13.24 9.84
CA ARG A 26 -4.94 13.09 10.73
C ARG A 26 -4.55 13.26 12.19
N ALA A 27 -3.41 12.70 12.60
CA ALA A 27 -2.87 12.89 13.93
C ALA A 27 -2.60 14.38 14.23
N LEU A 28 -2.01 15.11 13.27
CA LEU A 28 -1.79 16.56 13.38
C LEU A 28 -3.12 17.35 13.44
N ALA A 29 -4.15 16.88 12.75
CA ALA A 29 -5.48 17.50 12.76
C ALA A 29 -6.37 17.07 13.95
N ASN A 30 -5.81 16.40 14.97
CA ASN A 30 -6.55 15.84 16.12
C ASN A 30 -7.75 14.94 15.72
N LYS A 31 -7.67 14.28 14.55
CA LYS A 31 -8.63 13.27 14.11
C LYS A 31 -8.08 11.88 14.40
N PRO A 32 -8.92 10.85 14.61
CA PRO A 32 -8.45 9.47 14.79
C PRO A 32 -7.52 9.07 13.65
N ALA A 33 -6.26 8.72 13.97
CA ALA A 33 -5.19 8.54 12.99
C ALA A 33 -5.47 7.33 12.07
N TRP A 34 -5.93 6.23 12.66
CA TRP A 34 -6.49 5.05 11.96
C TRP A 34 -7.95 5.26 11.58
N GLY A 35 -8.21 6.23 10.71
CA GLY A 35 -9.56 6.48 10.20
C GLY A 35 -9.54 7.15 8.83
N GLY A 36 -10.73 7.33 8.24
CA GLY A 36 -10.86 7.90 6.90
C GLY A 36 -10.01 7.14 5.88
N LEU A 37 -9.22 7.87 5.07
CA LEU A 37 -8.42 7.29 3.98
C LEU A 37 -7.24 6.44 4.47
N THR A 38 -6.77 6.60 5.71
CA THR A 38 -5.63 5.84 6.26
C THR A 38 -5.85 4.33 6.19
N VAL A 39 -7.06 3.88 6.57
CA VAL A 39 -7.40 2.46 6.66
C VAL A 39 -7.50 1.79 5.29
N PRO A 40 -8.33 2.28 4.33
CA PRO A 40 -8.46 1.64 3.03
C PRO A 40 -7.15 1.70 2.23
N SER A 41 -6.43 2.82 2.26
CA SER A 41 -5.12 2.90 1.57
C SER A 41 -4.08 1.96 2.19
N GLY A 42 -4.08 1.80 3.52
CA GLY A 42 -3.20 0.86 4.21
C GLY A 42 -3.50 -0.60 3.87
N ILE A 43 -4.77 -1.01 3.98
CA ILE A 43 -5.19 -2.39 3.70
C ILE A 43 -4.96 -2.74 2.22
N VAL A 44 -5.47 -1.92 1.30
CA VAL A 44 -5.32 -2.17 -0.14
C VAL A 44 -3.85 -2.14 -0.55
N GLY A 45 -3.07 -1.19 0.00
CA GLY A 45 -1.63 -1.10 -0.27
C GLY A 45 -0.85 -2.33 0.17
N VAL A 46 -1.08 -2.81 1.40
CA VAL A 46 -0.39 -4.01 1.92
C VAL A 46 -0.78 -5.27 1.13
N VAL A 47 -2.07 -5.44 0.81
CA VAL A 47 -2.53 -6.57 -0.02
C VAL A 47 -1.87 -6.54 -1.41
N ALA A 48 -1.83 -5.36 -2.05
CA ALA A 48 -1.17 -5.20 -3.34
C ALA A 48 0.34 -5.46 -3.25
N LEU A 49 1.03 -5.05 -2.17
CA LEU A 49 2.45 -5.37 -1.96
C LEU A 49 2.69 -6.89 -1.88
N ILE A 50 1.88 -7.61 -1.11
CA ILE A 50 2.02 -9.08 -0.96
C ILE A 50 1.82 -9.77 -2.32
N ILE A 51 0.77 -9.39 -3.06
CA ILE A 51 0.49 -9.95 -4.39
C ILE A 51 1.60 -9.61 -5.38
N GLY A 52 2.06 -8.36 -5.40
CA GLY A 52 3.12 -7.89 -6.29
C GLY A 52 4.44 -8.63 -6.06
N VAL A 53 4.87 -8.75 -4.80
CA VAL A 53 6.08 -9.52 -4.44
C VAL A 53 5.92 -11.00 -4.81
N GLY A 54 4.76 -11.60 -4.52
CA GLY A 54 4.49 -13.00 -4.86
C GLY A 54 4.60 -13.25 -6.37
N LEU A 55 4.00 -12.38 -7.19
CA LEU A 55 4.08 -12.50 -8.65
C LEU A 55 5.51 -12.33 -9.16
N ILE A 56 6.26 -11.35 -8.65
CA ILE A 56 7.65 -11.14 -9.05
C ILE A 56 8.49 -12.36 -8.67
N GLY A 57 8.42 -12.81 -7.41
CA GLY A 57 9.19 -13.95 -6.91
C GLY A 57 8.90 -15.23 -7.70
N LEU A 58 7.62 -15.57 -7.91
CA LEU A 58 7.23 -16.77 -8.63
C LEU A 58 7.58 -16.75 -10.14
N THR A 59 7.74 -15.57 -10.74
CA THR A 59 8.11 -15.46 -12.17
C THR A 59 9.63 -15.36 -12.38
N GLN A 60 10.43 -15.25 -11.31
CA GLN A 60 11.90 -15.13 -11.40
C GLN A 60 12.64 -16.34 -10.83
N MET A 61 11.91 -17.29 -10.24
CA MET A 61 12.39 -18.64 -9.93
C MET A 61 12.33 -19.53 -11.16
#